data_AF-A0A662PPL4-F1
#
_entry.id   AF-A0A662PPL4-F1
#
_cell.length_a   1.000
_cell.length_b   1.000
_cell.length_c   1.000
_cell.angle_alpha   90.00
_cell.angle_beta   90.00
_cell.angle_gamma   90.00
#
_symmetry.space_group_name_H-M   'P 1'
#
loop_
_entity.id
_entity.type
_entity.pdbx_description
1 polymer ?
#
loop_
_entity_poly.entity_id
_entity_poly.type
_entity_poly.pdbx_seq_one_letter_code
_entity_poly.pdbx_strand_id
1 'polypeptide(L)'
;MFEGTFTALNGYFIRHFLISIGFLIAFILTWSAKNRVREKTGGLIYTSIGFLIGFLGPLFIGFLGAYVFQLPILPLILREQGMSVQKIAEIVFLYNLAFQTAYLASLLVALVLAGYGIHRFINGLTENIGQLEG
;
A
#
# COMPACT_ATOMS: atom_id res chain seq x y z
N MET A 1 -9.70 -9.47 -29.27
CA MET A 1 -8.37 -9.50 -28.59
C MET A 1 -8.23 -8.44 -27.50
N PHE A 2 -8.87 -7.26 -27.63
CA PHE A 2 -8.79 -6.17 -26.65
C PHE A 2 -9.48 -6.41 -25.28
N GLU A 3 -10.57 -7.18 -25.22
CA GLU A 3 -11.30 -7.41 -23.95
C GLU A 3 -10.50 -8.21 -22.92
N GLY A 4 -9.75 -9.24 -23.34
CA GLY A 4 -8.94 -10.06 -22.43
C GLY A 4 -7.79 -9.25 -21.80
N THR A 5 -7.11 -8.45 -22.61
CA THR A 5 -6.05 -7.53 -22.18
C THR A 5 -6.59 -6.49 -21.19
N PHE A 6 -7.70 -5.83 -21.52
CA PHE A 6 -8.32 -4.84 -20.66
C PHE A 6 -8.77 -5.43 -19.32
N THR A 7 -9.36 -6.63 -19.35
CA THR A 7 -9.78 -7.36 -18.16
C THR A 7 -8.59 -7.74 -17.27
N ALA A 8 -7.47 -8.17 -17.86
CA ALA A 8 -6.26 -8.53 -17.13
C ALA A 8 -5.62 -7.31 -16.43
N LEU A 9 -5.51 -6.17 -17.14
CA LEU A 9 -4.97 -4.93 -16.57
C LEU A 9 -5.85 -4.40 -15.43
N ASN A 10 -7.17 -4.32 -15.67
CA ASN A 10 -8.10 -3.84 -14.65
C ASN A 10 -8.21 -4.80 -13.47
N GLY A 11 -8.20 -6.12 -13.70
CA GLY A 11 -8.20 -7.11 -12.63
C GLY A 11 -6.97 -6.96 -11.72
N TYR A 12 -5.79 -6.76 -12.32
CA TYR A 12 -4.57 -6.48 -11.57
C TYR A 12 -4.68 -5.18 -10.75
N PHE A 13 -5.17 -4.10 -11.35
CA PHE A 13 -5.36 -2.82 -10.65
C PHE A 13 -6.40 -2.91 -9.53
N ILE A 14 -7.57 -3.50 -9.80
CA ILE A 14 -8.68 -3.65 -8.84
C ILE A 14 -8.21 -4.38 -7.58
N ARG A 15 -7.38 -5.43 -7.72
CA ARG A 15 -6.82 -6.13 -6.56
C ARG A 15 -6.05 -5.19 -5.64
N HIS A 16 -5.20 -4.34 -6.19
CA HIS A 16 -4.41 -3.37 -5.42
C HIS A 16 -5.27 -2.23 -4.89
N PHE A 17 -6.26 -1.80 -5.67
CA PHE A 17 -7.21 -0.76 -5.29
C PHE A 17 -8.06 -1.18 -4.08
N LEU A 18 -8.61 -2.40 -4.07
CA LEU A 18 -9.41 -2.92 -2.95
C LEU A 18 -8.60 -2.94 -1.63
N ILE A 19 -7.32 -3.30 -1.70
CA ILE A 19 -6.44 -3.28 -0.53
C ILE A 19 -6.18 -1.85 -0.07
N SER A 20 -5.97 -0.93 -1.02
CA SER A 20 -5.81 0.50 -0.74
C SER A 20 -7.03 1.08 -0.01
N ILE A 21 -8.25 0.68 -0.40
CA ILE A 21 -9.49 1.13 0.27
C ILE A 21 -9.48 0.77 1.75
N GLY A 22 -9.01 -0.43 2.13
CA GLY A 22 -8.92 -0.84 3.54
C GLY A 22 -8.08 0.14 4.37
N PHE A 23 -6.95 0.55 3.84
CA PHE A 23 -6.09 1.55 4.48
C PHE A 23 -6.69 2.96 4.47
N LEU A 24 -7.42 3.34 3.41
CA LEU A 24 -8.13 4.62 3.36
C LEU A 24 -9.20 4.73 4.45
N ILE A 25 -9.98 3.66 4.66
CA ILE A 25 -10.98 3.62 5.73
C ILE A 25 -10.29 3.81 7.09
N ALA A 26 -9.21 3.06 7.36
CA ALA A 26 -8.44 3.18 8.58
C ALA A 26 -7.84 4.59 8.78
N PHE A 27 -7.35 5.20 7.71
CA PHE A 27 -6.86 6.58 7.69
C PHE A 27 -7.97 7.57 8.09
N ILE A 28 -9.14 7.50 7.46
CA ILE A 28 -10.28 8.40 7.72
C ILE A 28 -10.72 8.29 9.18
N LEU A 29 -10.82 7.06 9.72
CA LEU A 29 -11.19 6.83 11.12
C LEU A 29 -10.16 7.43 12.09
N THR A 30 -8.87 7.19 11.83
CA THR A 30 -7.79 7.71 12.67
C THR A 30 -7.71 9.23 12.62
N TRP A 31 -7.89 9.81 11.43
CA TRP A 31 -7.92 11.26 11.26
C TRP A 31 -9.12 11.91 11.96
N SER A 32 -10.30 11.29 11.86
CA SER A 32 -11.50 11.73 12.58
C SER A 32 -11.29 11.69 14.09
N ALA A 33 -10.69 10.62 14.62
CA ALA A 33 -10.34 10.49 16.04
C ALA A 33 -9.35 11.58 16.48
N LYS A 34 -8.31 11.83 15.69
CA LYS A 34 -7.34 12.91 15.93
C LYS A 34 -8.00 14.29 15.99
N ASN A 35 -8.96 14.58 15.11
CA ASN A 35 -9.66 15.87 15.13
C ASN A 35 -10.55 16.06 16.37
N ARG A 36 -11.04 14.97 16.98
CA ARG A 36 -11.84 15.02 18.22
C ARG A 36 -10.97 15.18 19.46
N VAL A 37 -9.84 14.47 19.51
CA VAL A 37 -8.90 14.52 20.65
C VAL A 37 -7.89 15.64 20.39
N ARG A 38 -8.29 16.89 20.68
CA ARG A 38 -7.48 18.11 20.49
C ARG A 38 -6.13 18.12 21.23
N GLU A 39 -5.87 17.17 22.12
CA GLU A 39 -4.66 17.11 22.94
C GLU A 39 -3.59 16.15 22.40
N LYS A 40 -2.36 16.69 22.41
CA LYS A 40 -1.03 16.09 22.15
C LYS A 40 -1.03 14.57 22.00
N THR A 41 -1.20 14.10 20.77
CA THR A 41 -1.13 12.67 20.50
C THR A 41 -0.28 12.43 19.27
N GLY A 42 1.03 12.68 19.42
CA GLY A 42 2.02 12.40 18.40
C GLY A 42 1.92 10.98 17.84
N GLY A 43 1.45 10.01 18.65
CA GLY A 43 1.13 8.65 18.21
C GLY A 43 0.11 8.57 17.07
N LEU A 44 -1.01 9.31 17.15
CA LEU A 44 -2.04 9.36 16.11
C LEU A 44 -1.51 9.89 14.77
N ILE A 45 -0.50 10.76 14.79
CA ILE A 45 0.15 11.26 13.57
C ILE A 45 0.91 10.13 12.86
N TYR A 46 1.73 9.36 13.59
CA TYR A 46 2.43 8.22 13.00
C TYR A 46 1.46 7.16 12.49
N THR A 47 0.35 6.93 13.21
CA THR A 47 -0.70 6.00 12.76
C THR A 47 -1.36 6.47 11.46
N SER A 48 -1.73 7.75 11.38
CA SER A 48 -2.28 8.33 10.15
C SER A 48 -1.29 8.25 8.99
N ILE A 49 0.00 8.53 9.21
CA ILE A 49 1.03 8.43 8.17
C ILE A 49 1.17 6.97 7.70
N GLY A 50 1.17 5.99 8.62
CA GLY A 50 1.22 4.58 8.28
C GLY A 50 0.05 4.16 7.39
N PHE A 51 -1.18 4.55 7.74
CA PHE A 51 -2.35 4.27 6.92
C PHE A 51 -2.34 5.01 5.58
N LEU A 52 -1.82 6.24 5.53
CA LEU A 52 -1.67 6.97 4.27
C LEU A 52 -0.70 6.27 3.32
N ILE A 53 0.44 5.78 3.84
CA ILE A 53 1.40 4.98 3.06
C ILE A 53 0.75 3.67 2.61
N GLY A 54 0.00 3.00 3.49
CA GLY A 54 -0.74 1.77 3.15
C GLY A 54 -1.85 1.99 2.12
N PHE A 55 -2.38 3.20 1.99
CA PHE A 55 -3.30 3.59 0.93
C PHE A 55 -2.56 3.88 -0.37
N LEU A 56 -1.58 4.78 -0.33
CA LEU A 56 -0.90 5.27 -1.53
C LEU A 56 0.00 4.22 -2.18
N GLY A 57 0.71 3.41 -1.39
CA GLY A 57 1.68 2.46 -1.90
C GLY A 57 1.04 1.40 -2.81
N PRO A 58 0.10 0.58 -2.33
CA PRO A 58 -0.64 -0.35 -3.17
C PRO A 58 -1.30 0.34 -4.36
N LEU A 59 -1.85 1.54 -4.20
CA LEU A 59 -2.48 2.29 -5.29
C LEU A 59 -1.49 2.64 -6.40
N PHE A 60 -0.34 3.22 -6.07
CA PHE A 60 0.71 3.56 -7.03
C PHE A 60 1.32 2.32 -7.69
N ILE A 61 1.59 1.27 -6.90
CA ILE A 61 2.15 0.02 -7.41
C ILE A 61 1.17 -0.66 -8.37
N GLY A 62 -0.11 -0.73 -7.99
CA GLY A 62 -1.17 -1.26 -8.84
C GLY A 62 -1.31 -0.46 -10.14
N PHE A 63 -1.27 0.87 -10.06
CA PHE A 63 -1.37 1.75 -11.22
C PHE A 63 -0.17 1.58 -12.17
N LEU A 64 1.05 1.65 -11.63
CA LEU A 64 2.28 1.47 -12.42
C LEU A 64 2.31 0.08 -13.04
N GLY A 65 2.00 -0.96 -12.27
CA GLY A 65 2.04 -2.34 -12.74
C GLY A 65 1.00 -2.63 -13.83
N ALA A 66 -0.20 -2.07 -13.71
CA ALA A 66 -1.27 -2.26 -14.70
C ALA A 66 -1.09 -1.39 -15.95
N TYR A 67 -0.84 -0.10 -15.81
CA TYR A 67 -1.02 0.85 -16.92
C TYR A 67 0.29 1.36 -17.52
N VAL A 68 1.38 1.40 -16.74
CA VAL A 68 2.69 1.85 -17.21
C VAL A 68 3.52 0.67 -17.71
N PHE A 69 3.71 -0.34 -16.87
CA PHE A 69 4.52 -1.52 -17.20
C PHE A 69 3.71 -2.67 -17.78
N GLN A 70 2.38 -2.60 -17.67
CA GLN A 70 1.45 -3.55 -18.27
C GLN A 70 1.81 -5.01 -17.92
N LEU A 71 2.21 -5.26 -16.67
CA LEU A 71 2.72 -6.55 -16.19
C LEU A 71 1.88 -7.76 -16.59
N PRO A 72 0.52 -7.72 -16.54
CA PRO A 72 -0.30 -8.86 -16.92
C PRO A 72 -0.19 -9.26 -18.39
N ILE A 73 0.19 -8.32 -19.27
CA ILE A 73 0.30 -8.52 -20.72
C ILE A 73 1.72 -8.37 -21.24
N LEU A 74 2.68 -8.00 -20.38
CA LEU A 74 4.10 -7.90 -20.70
C LEU A 74 4.65 -9.15 -21.43
N PRO A 75 4.29 -10.40 -21.04
CA PRO A 75 4.72 -11.58 -21.79
C PRO A 75 4.24 -11.59 -23.25
N LEU A 76 3.04 -11.07 -23.52
CA LEU A 76 2.48 -10.99 -24.88
C LEU A 76 3.24 -9.96 -25.72
N ILE A 77 3.47 -8.77 -25.15
CA ILE A 77 4.21 -7.68 -25.81
C ILE A 77 5.63 -8.12 -26.17
N LEU A 78 6.34 -8.76 -25.23
CA LEU A 78 7.70 -9.24 -25.49
C LEU A 78 7.75 -10.38 -26.52
N ARG A 79 6.69 -11.20 -26.59
CA ARG A 79 6.57 -12.25 -27.61
C ARG A 79 6.33 -11.66 -29.00
N GLU A 80 5.52 -10.60 -29.11
CA GLU A 80 5.32 -9.86 -30.36
C GLU A 80 6.61 -9.20 -30.86
N GLN A 81 7.51 -8.83 -29.95
CA GLN A 81 8.85 -8.32 -30.26
C GLN A 81 9.85 -9.41 -30.71
N GLY A 82 9.41 -10.66 -30.84
CA GLY A 82 10.25 -11.78 -31.30
C GLY A 82 11.27 -12.27 -30.27
N MET A 83 11.07 -11.94 -28.98
CA MET A 83 11.99 -12.34 -27.92
C MET A 83 11.88 -13.85 -27.62
N SER A 84 13.01 -14.48 -27.27
CA SER A 84 13.01 -15.89 -26.85
C SER A 84 12.25 -16.10 -25.54
N VAL A 85 11.58 -17.23 -25.40
CA VAL A 85 10.77 -17.58 -24.23
C VAL A 85 11.57 -17.47 -22.91
N GLN A 86 12.85 -17.85 -22.93
CA GLN A 86 13.74 -17.77 -21.77
C GLN A 86 13.94 -16.32 -21.30
N LYS A 87 14.23 -15.40 -22.24
CA LYS A 87 14.40 -13.97 -21.92
C LYS A 87 13.11 -13.33 -21.45
N ILE A 88 11.97 -13.71 -22.04
CA ILE A 88 10.65 -13.24 -21.59
C ILE A 88 10.41 -13.64 -20.13
N ALA A 89 10.66 -14.90 -19.79
CA ALA A 89 10.49 -15.40 -18.43
C ALA A 89 11.37 -14.65 -17.43
N GLU A 90 12.63 -14.40 -17.77
CA GLU A 90 13.56 -13.64 -16.93
C GLU A 90 13.08 -12.21 -16.68
N ILE A 91 12.71 -11.47 -17.74
CA ILE A 91 12.23 -10.09 -17.63
C ILE A 91 10.94 -10.05 -16.79
N VAL A 92 9.96 -10.88 -17.14
CA VAL A 92 8.67 -10.91 -16.44
C VAL A 92 8.86 -11.29 -14.97
N PHE A 93 9.78 -12.21 -14.67
CA PHE A 93 10.10 -12.57 -13.28
C PHE A 93 10.69 -11.39 -12.52
N LEU A 94 11.70 -10.71 -13.08
CA LEU A 94 12.34 -9.57 -12.43
C LEU A 94 11.36 -8.43 -12.13
N TYR A 95 10.50 -8.11 -13.10
CA TYR A 95 9.46 -7.11 -12.92
C TYR A 95 8.45 -7.53 -11.84
N ASN A 96 7.94 -8.76 -11.87
CA ASN A 96 7.02 -9.24 -10.84
C ASN A 96 7.67 -9.23 -9.46
N LEU A 97 8.93 -9.66 -9.35
CA LEU A 97 9.69 -9.64 -8.11
C LEU A 97 9.83 -8.21 -7.57
N ALA A 98 10.26 -7.26 -8.42
CA ALA A 98 10.41 -5.87 -8.02
C ALA A 98 9.09 -5.25 -7.52
N PHE A 99 7.99 -5.48 -8.25
CA PHE A 99 6.67 -4.98 -7.87
C PHE A 99 6.15 -5.63 -6.59
N GLN A 100 6.34 -6.94 -6.43
CA GLN A 100 5.93 -7.67 -5.24
C GLN A 100 6.75 -7.25 -4.02
N THR A 101 8.06 -7.05 -4.16
CA THR A 101 8.92 -6.55 -3.09
C THR A 101 8.53 -5.13 -2.70
N ALA A 102 8.31 -4.23 -3.66
CA ALA A 102 7.85 -2.86 -3.39
C ALA A 102 6.50 -2.85 -2.66
N TYR A 103 5.59 -3.74 -3.07
CA TYR A 103 4.28 -3.91 -2.46
C TYR A 103 4.38 -4.35 -1.00
N LEU A 104 5.15 -5.41 -0.74
CA LEU A 104 5.37 -5.91 0.62
C LEU A 104 6.11 -4.89 1.50
N ALA A 105 7.11 -4.19 0.97
CA ALA A 105 7.83 -3.15 1.68
C ALA A 105 6.88 -2.01 2.09
N SER A 106 6.01 -1.57 1.18
CA SER A 106 5.01 -0.55 1.48
C SER A 106 4.05 -0.99 2.59
N LEU A 107 3.56 -2.23 2.54
CA LEU A 107 2.69 -2.76 3.58
C LEU A 107 3.40 -2.86 4.92
N LEU A 108 4.65 -3.32 4.93
CA LEU A 108 5.44 -3.43 6.15
C LEU A 108 5.65 -2.06 6.79
N VAL A 109 6.05 -1.06 6.00
CA VAL A 109 6.22 0.33 6.46
C VAL A 109 4.91 0.86 7.03
N ALA A 110 3.79 0.64 6.34
CA ALA A 110 2.46 1.05 6.79
C ALA A 110 2.10 0.42 8.15
N LEU A 111 2.32 -0.89 8.30
CA LEU A 111 2.03 -1.63 9.53
C LEU A 111 2.93 -1.22 10.69
N VAL A 112 4.23 -1.03 10.44
CA VAL A 112 5.18 -0.60 11.47
C VAL A 112 4.83 0.80 11.98
N LEU A 113 4.54 1.75 11.08
CA LEU A 113 4.13 3.10 11.46
C LEU A 113 2.79 3.12 12.19
N ALA A 114 1.81 2.33 11.72
CA ALA A 114 0.52 2.19 12.36
C ALA A 114 0.65 1.61 13.78
N GLY A 115 1.39 0.51 13.92
CA GLY A 115 1.63 -0.15 15.20
C GLY A 115 2.41 0.73 16.18
N TYR A 116 3.50 1.35 15.72
CA TYR A 116 4.28 2.28 16.52
C TYR A 116 3.43 3.49 16.97
N GLY A 117 2.62 4.05 16.07
CA GLY A 117 1.74 5.16 16.39
C GLY A 117 0.69 4.81 17.44
N ILE A 118 0.07 3.62 17.33
CA ILE A 118 -0.89 3.12 18.33
C ILE A 118 -0.20 2.89 19.67
N HIS A 119 0.95 2.24 19.70
CA HIS A 119 1.71 2.00 20.93
C HIS A 119 2.08 3.31 21.63
N ARG A 120 2.60 4.28 20.87
CA ARG A 120 2.95 5.60 21.40
C ARG A 120 1.72 6.39 21.88
N PHE A 121 0.58 6.23 21.21
CA PHE A 121 -0.68 6.84 21.63
C PHE A 121 -1.15 6.27 22.98
N ILE A 122 -1.13 4.95 23.15
CA ILE A 122 -1.52 4.28 24.41
C ILE A 122 -0.59 4.72 25.55
N ASN A 123 0.72 4.67 25.36
CA ASN A 123 1.67 5.06 26.41
C ASN A 123 1.50 6.53 26.83
N GLY A 124 1.26 7.43 25.86
CA GLY A 124 0.99 8.85 26.15
C GLY A 124 -0.32 9.07 26.93
N LEU A 125 -1.32 8.20 26.77
CA LEU A 125 -2.54 8.24 27.58
C LEU A 125 -2.27 7.79 29.02
N THR A 126 -1.51 6.71 29.21
CA THR A 126 -1.18 6.18 30.55
C THR A 126 -0.35 7.16 31.37
N GLU A 127 0.63 7.85 30.77
CA GLU A 127 1.44 8.86 31.44
C GLU A 127 0.62 10.06 31.94
N ASN A 128 -0.36 10.54 31.14
CA ASN A 128 -1.23 11.65 31.53
C ASN A 128 -2.18 11.29 32.68
N ILE A 129 -2.66 10.05 32.75
CA ILE A 129 -3.54 9.59 33.85
C ILE A 129 -2.75 9.53 35.17
N GLY A 130 -1.51 9.04 35.15
CA GLY A 130 -0.66 8.98 36.34
C GLY A 130 -0.24 10.34 36.91
N GLN A 131 -0.26 11.41 36.11
CA GLN A 131 -0.01 12.78 36.57
C GLN A 131 -1.21 13.46 37.23
N LEU A 132 -2.43 12.93 37.06
CA LEU A 132 -3.64 13.48 37.66
C LEU A 132 -3.96 12.86 39.04
N GLU A 133 -3.29 11.75 39.39
CA GLU A 133 -3.46 11.03 40.67
C GLU A 133 -2.34 11.30 41.71
N GLY A 134 -1.32 12.11 41.38
CA GLY A 134 -0.21 12.47 42.27
C GLY A 134 -0.18 13.95 42.63
#